data_AF-A0A2V9JPQ7-F1
#
_entry.id   AF-A0A2V9JPQ7-F1
#
_cell.length_a   1.000
_cell.length_b   1.000
_cell.length_c   1.000
_cell.angle_alpha   90.00
_cell.angle_beta   90.00
_cell.angle_gamma   90.00
#
_symmetry.space_group_name_H-M   'P 1'
#
loop_
_entity.id
_entity.type
_entity.pdbx_description
1 polymer ?
#
loop_
_entity_poly.entity_id
_entity_poly.type
_entity_poly.pdbx_seq_one_letter_code
_entity_poly.pdbx_strand_id
1 'polypeptide(L)'
;MTDALIKLAQDLEWLGCELEYYGHKHAMEGFPGAGPTWDSFLEKQEGVLMTAEKVERELKDSVRYNPSLLVGIDYPLKAAIEFVAVLLTAVEDIKETALNAVQDLPSKVRDFSRTVQDQFGTDGRKRN
;
A
#
# COMPACT_ATOMS: atom_id res chain seq x y z
N MET A 1 -1.43 11.05 -12.01
CA MET A 1 -2.21 9.95 -11.42
C MET A 1 -1.25 8.87 -10.91
N THR A 2 -0.34 8.38 -11.76
CA THR A 2 0.74 7.44 -11.40
C THR A 2 1.67 7.93 -10.28
N ASP A 3 2.07 9.21 -10.27
CA ASP A 3 2.99 9.74 -9.25
C ASP A 3 2.40 9.75 -7.83
N ALA A 4 1.08 9.94 -7.70
CA ALA A 4 0.41 9.94 -6.40
C ALA A 4 0.37 8.53 -5.81
N LEU A 5 0.04 7.53 -6.62
CA LEU A 5 0.04 6.12 -6.21
C LEU A 5 1.44 5.62 -5.85
N ILE A 6 2.46 5.98 -6.63
CA ILE A 6 3.87 5.64 -6.33
C ILE A 6 4.29 6.25 -4.99
N LYS A 7 3.97 7.52 -4.76
CA LYS A 7 4.30 8.18 -3.49
C LYS A 7 3.57 7.53 -2.31
N LEU A 8 2.28 7.24 -2.44
CA LEU A 8 1.52 6.56 -1.40
C LEU A 8 2.06 5.16 -1.10
N ALA A 9 2.54 4.44 -2.12
CA ALA A 9 3.16 3.12 -1.94
C ALA A 9 4.50 3.21 -1.19
N GLN A 10 5.31 4.25 -1.46
CA GLN A 10 6.55 4.52 -0.73
C GLN A 10 6.28 4.95 0.72
N ASP A 11 5.29 5.82 0.93
CA ASP A 11 4.86 6.25 2.27
C ASP A 11 4.35 5.04 3.08
N LEU A 12 3.59 4.14 2.44
CA LEU A 12 3.12 2.88 3.03
C LEU A 12 4.28 1.93 3.38
N GLU A 13 5.29 1.83 2.53
CA GLU A 13 6.50 1.05 2.79
C GLU A 13 7.25 1.56 4.03
N TRP A 14 7.44 2.88 4.12
CA TRP A 14 8.08 3.52 5.26
C TRP A 14 7.29 3.29 6.55
N LEU A 15 5.99 3.56 6.54
CA LEU A 15 5.11 3.38 7.70
C LEU A 15 5.03 1.92 8.15
N GLY A 16 5.01 0.96 7.21
CA GLY A 16 5.01 -0.46 7.54
C GLY A 16 6.30 -0.89 8.23
N CYS A 17 7.46 -0.36 7.81
CA CYS A 17 8.73 -0.62 8.49
C CYS A 17 8.80 0.05 9.87
N GLU A 18 8.28 1.27 10.02
CA GLU A 18 8.22 1.94 11.34
C GLU A 18 7.31 1.19 12.30
N LEU A 19 6.15 0.72 11.84
CA LEU A 19 5.21 -0.03 12.67
C LEU A 19 5.84 -1.33 13.21
N GLU A 20 6.60 -2.05 12.38
CA GLU A 20 7.34 -3.23 12.81
C GLU A 20 8.41 -2.90 13.85
N TYR A 21 9.18 -1.83 13.64
CA TYR A 21 10.15 -1.36 14.62
C TYR A 21 9.51 -1.08 15.99
N TYR A 22 8.38 -0.36 16.02
CA TYR A 22 7.66 -0.10 17.27
C TYR A 22 7.02 -1.36 17.86
N GLY A 23 6.55 -2.29 17.03
CA GLY A 23 6.03 -3.59 17.48
C GLY A 23 7.12 -4.42 18.16
N HIS A 24 8.31 -4.48 17.57
CA HIS A 24 9.47 -5.15 18.17
C HIS A 24 9.87 -4.48 19.50
N LYS A 25 9.95 -3.15 19.52
CA LYS A 25 10.27 -2.40 20.74
C LYS A 25 9.24 -2.62 21.85
N HIS A 26 7.94 -2.62 21.52
CA HIS A 26 6.86 -2.91 22.46
C HIS A 26 6.94 -4.34 23.01
N ALA A 27 7.33 -5.31 22.17
CA ALA A 27 7.60 -6.68 22.61
C ALA A 27 8.78 -6.77 23.59
N MET A 28 9.86 -6.04 23.35
CA MET A 28 11.02 -5.97 24.27
C MET A 28 10.65 -5.35 25.62
N GLU A 29 9.66 -4.46 25.65
CA GLU A 29 9.12 -3.86 26.88
C GLU A 29 8.12 -4.79 27.61
N GLY A 30 7.82 -5.97 27.06
CA GLY A 30 6.92 -6.95 27.65
C GLY A 30 5.44 -6.71 27.35
N PHE A 31 5.11 -6.03 26.26
CA PHE A 31 3.75 -5.66 25.85
C PHE A 31 2.96 -4.91 26.93
N PRO A 32 3.46 -3.78 27.46
CA PRO A 32 2.84 -3.08 28.58
C PRO A 32 1.43 -2.52 28.28
N GLY A 33 0.94 -2.61 27.03
CA GLY A 33 -0.39 -2.15 26.61
C GLY A 33 -0.68 -0.66 26.84
N ALA A 34 0.35 0.11 27.23
CA ALA A 34 0.29 1.52 27.57
C ALA A 34 1.70 2.13 27.54
N GLY A 35 1.78 3.45 27.45
CA GLY A 35 3.02 4.22 27.50
C GLY A 35 3.54 4.68 26.12
N PRO A 36 4.63 5.46 26.08
CA PRO A 36 5.02 6.18 24.88
C PRO A 36 5.30 5.29 23.65
N THR A 37 5.84 4.10 23.87
CA THR A 37 6.10 3.11 22.79
C THR A 37 4.79 2.53 22.26
N TRP A 38 3.80 2.28 23.13
CA TRP A 38 2.47 1.82 22.75
C TRP A 38 1.68 2.89 22.01
N ASP A 39 1.72 4.13 22.48
CA ASP A 39 1.07 5.27 21.83
C ASP A 39 1.66 5.50 20.43
N SER A 40 3.00 5.43 20.30
CA SER A 40 3.68 5.51 19.01
C SER A 40 3.29 4.35 18.09
N PHE A 41 3.20 3.12 18.63
CA PHE A 41 2.74 1.96 17.87
C PHE A 41 1.33 2.16 17.30
N LEU A 42 0.39 2.63 18.12
CA LEU A 42 -0.99 2.91 17.68
C LEU A 42 -1.05 4.02 16.63
N GLU A 43 -0.28 5.10 16.80
CA GLU A 43 -0.19 6.18 15.82
C GLU A 43 0.32 5.67 14.46
N LYS A 44 1.36 4.83 14.46
CA LYS A 44 1.89 4.23 13.23
C LYS A 44 0.91 3.23 12.62
N GLN A 45 0.21 2.46 13.44
CA GLN A 45 -0.81 1.52 12.98
C GLN A 45 -1.95 2.26 12.27
N GLU A 46 -2.45 3.33 12.87
CA GLU A 46 -3.46 4.20 12.26
C GLU A 46 -2.93 4.83 10.95
N GLY A 47 -1.68 5.29 10.94
CA GLY A 47 -1.01 5.83 9.76
C GLY A 47 -0.95 4.83 8.59
N VAL A 48 -0.62 3.56 8.85
CA VAL A 48 -0.64 2.48 7.85
C VAL A 48 -2.05 2.30 7.30
N LEU A 49 -3.06 2.18 8.17
CA LEU A 49 -4.45 1.96 7.75
C LEU A 49 -4.99 3.12 6.90
N MET A 50 -4.78 4.36 7.33
CA MET A 50 -5.19 5.54 6.58
C MET A 50 -4.49 5.63 5.22
N THR A 51 -3.21 5.29 5.15
CA THR A 51 -2.44 5.32 3.89
C THR A 51 -2.90 4.22 2.95
N ALA A 52 -3.12 3.00 3.47
CA ALA A 52 -3.70 1.89 2.73
C ALA A 52 -5.09 2.24 2.17
N GLU A 53 -5.95 2.92 2.94
CA GLU A 53 -7.23 3.43 2.43
C GLU A 53 -7.08 4.45 1.30
N LYS A 54 -6.10 5.36 1.38
CA LYS A 54 -5.85 6.33 0.30
C LYS A 54 -5.41 5.62 -0.97
N VAL A 55 -4.51 4.64 -0.86
CA VAL A 55 -4.10 3.77 -1.97
C VAL A 55 -5.31 3.08 -2.59
N GLU A 56 -6.17 2.48 -1.76
CA GLU A 56 -7.38 1.80 -2.21
C GLU A 56 -8.31 2.75 -2.99
N ARG A 57 -8.50 3.98 -2.50
CA ARG A 57 -9.29 5.01 -3.20
C ARG A 57 -8.68 5.38 -4.53
N GLU A 58 -7.38 5.65 -4.59
CA GLU A 58 -6.67 5.97 -5.84
C GLU A 58 -6.76 4.82 -6.86
N LEU A 59 -6.67 3.56 -6.41
CA LEU A 59 -6.84 2.38 -7.27
C LEU A 59 -8.29 2.28 -7.79
N LYS A 60 -9.29 2.49 -6.94
CA LYS A 60 -10.70 2.50 -7.33
C LYS A 60 -11.04 3.64 -8.28
N ASP A 61 -10.49 4.83 -8.04
CA ASP A 61 -10.66 5.99 -8.90
C ASP A 61 -9.98 5.77 -10.25
N SER A 62 -8.82 5.10 -10.28
CA SER A 62 -8.16 4.70 -11.53
C SER A 62 -9.01 3.74 -12.37
N VAL A 63 -9.81 2.87 -11.75
CA VAL A 63 -10.79 2.01 -12.46
C VAL A 63 -12.00 2.83 -12.90
N ARG A 64 -12.50 3.72 -12.05
CA ARG A 64 -13.64 4.60 -12.35
C ARG A 64 -13.36 5.58 -13.50
N TYR A 65 -12.10 5.98 -13.66
CA TYR A 65 -11.63 6.93 -14.68
C TYR A 65 -10.89 6.28 -15.86
N ASN A 66 -10.80 4.95 -15.98
CA ASN A 66 -10.13 4.31 -17.14
C ASN A 66 -11.04 4.26 -18.40
N PRO A 67 -10.49 4.53 -19.61
CA PRO A 67 -11.09 5.20 -20.76
C PRO A 67 -11.89 4.29 -21.72
N SER A 68 -12.15 3.05 -21.35
CA SER A 68 -12.92 2.11 -22.19
C SER A 68 -14.39 2.52 -22.36
N LEU A 69 -14.88 3.45 -21.53
CA LEU A 69 -16.18 4.10 -21.70
C LEU A 69 -16.17 5.25 -22.73
N LEU A 70 -15.01 5.70 -23.24
CA LEU A 70 -14.89 6.87 -24.12
C LEU A 70 -14.42 6.56 -25.55
N VAL A 71 -13.68 5.48 -25.79
CA VAL A 71 -13.20 5.14 -27.14
C VAL A 71 -13.14 3.62 -27.27
N GLY A 72 -13.97 3.04 -28.15
CA GLY A 72 -14.11 1.58 -28.34
C GLY A 72 -12.84 0.91 -28.88
N ILE A 73 -11.84 0.76 -28.01
CA ILE A 73 -10.57 0.11 -28.31
C ILE A 73 -10.32 -0.98 -27.27
N ASP A 74 -10.32 -2.23 -27.75
CA ASP A 74 -9.87 -3.43 -27.04
C ASP A 74 -8.34 -3.38 -26.79
N TYR A 75 -7.88 -2.48 -25.93
CA TYR A 75 -6.62 -2.71 -25.21
C TYR A 75 -6.93 -3.68 -24.04
N PRO A 76 -6.00 -4.45 -23.44
CA PRO A 76 -6.35 -5.55 -22.54
C PRO A 76 -6.86 -5.03 -21.19
N LEU A 77 -8.09 -4.49 -21.21
CA LEU A 77 -8.84 -3.95 -20.10
C LEU A 77 -9.03 -5.01 -19.03
N LYS A 78 -9.24 -6.26 -19.45
CA LYS A 78 -9.29 -7.42 -18.56
C LYS A 78 -8.00 -7.56 -17.74
N ALA A 79 -6.83 -7.47 -18.39
CA ALA A 79 -5.55 -7.57 -17.68
C ALA A 79 -5.33 -6.38 -16.73
N ALA A 80 -5.76 -5.18 -17.13
CA ALA A 80 -5.67 -3.99 -16.26
C ALA A 80 -6.59 -4.09 -15.04
N ILE A 81 -7.83 -4.58 -15.20
CA ILE A 81 -8.78 -4.80 -14.10
C ILE A 81 -8.30 -5.92 -13.19
N GLU A 82 -7.82 -7.03 -13.74
CA GLU A 82 -7.24 -8.14 -12.96
C GLU A 82 -6.03 -7.66 -12.16
N PHE A 83 -5.17 -6.82 -12.74
CA PHE A 83 -4.03 -6.25 -12.03
C PHE A 83 -4.46 -5.30 -10.90
N VAL A 84 -5.45 -4.43 -11.11
CA VAL A 84 -5.99 -3.59 -10.03
C VAL A 84 -6.61 -4.44 -8.93
N ALA A 85 -7.30 -5.53 -9.26
CA ALA A 85 -7.84 -6.46 -8.28
C ALA A 85 -6.72 -7.09 -7.42
N VAL A 86 -5.60 -7.50 -8.04
CA VAL A 86 -4.41 -8.00 -7.31
C VAL A 86 -3.87 -6.93 -6.36
N LEU A 87 -3.76 -5.67 -6.80
CA LEU A 87 -3.31 -4.58 -5.93
C LEU A 87 -4.28 -4.29 -4.78
N LEU A 88 -5.59 -4.35 -5.02
CA LEU A 88 -6.60 -4.18 -3.96
C LEU A 88 -6.51 -5.31 -2.92
N THR A 89 -6.37 -6.56 -3.35
CA THR A 89 -6.16 -7.70 -2.44
C THR A 89 -4.87 -7.54 -1.64
N ALA A 90 -3.78 -7.07 -2.26
CA ALA A 90 -2.54 -6.79 -1.54
C ALA A 90 -2.70 -5.70 -0.48
N VAL A 91 -3.49 -4.66 -0.76
CA VAL A 91 -3.80 -3.59 0.20
C VAL A 91 -4.65 -4.11 1.36
N GLU A 92 -5.63 -4.97 1.11
CA GLU A 92 -6.43 -5.62 2.16
C GLU A 92 -5.54 -6.49 3.06
N ASP A 93 -4.67 -7.30 2.48
CA ASP A 93 -3.70 -8.13 3.20
C ASP A 93 -2.73 -7.28 4.04
N ILE A 94 -2.29 -6.12 3.55
CA ILE A 94 -1.49 -5.15 4.32
C ILE A 94 -2.28 -4.63 5.53
N LYS A 95 -3.56 -4.30 5.38
CA LYS A 95 -4.40 -3.84 6.50
C LYS A 95 -4.58 -4.92 7.55
N GLU A 96 -4.88 -6.15 7.14
CA GLU A 96 -5.01 -7.28 8.06
C GLU A 96 -3.70 -7.58 8.79
N THR A 97 -2.57 -7.54 8.07
CA THR A 97 -1.24 -7.77 8.63
C THR A 97 -0.85 -6.67 9.62
N ALA A 98 -1.20 -5.41 9.33
CA ALA A 98 -0.95 -4.29 10.24
C ALA A 98 -1.70 -4.42 11.58
N LEU A 99 -2.82 -5.15 11.60
CA LEU A 99 -3.62 -5.38 12.81
C LEU A 99 -3.17 -6.64 13.57
N ASN A 100 -2.84 -7.72 12.86
CA ASN A 100 -2.71 -9.05 13.45
C ASN A 100 -1.29 -9.63 13.44
N ALA A 101 -0.42 -9.18 12.53
CA ALA A 101 0.86 -9.83 12.25
C ALA A 101 1.93 -8.83 11.78
N VAL A 102 2.16 -7.78 12.57
CA VAL A 102 3.00 -6.64 12.21
C VAL A 102 4.42 -7.03 11.77
N GLN A 103 4.98 -8.12 12.32
CA GLN A 103 6.30 -8.62 11.93
C GLN A 103 6.42 -9.00 10.44
N ASP A 104 5.31 -9.36 9.80
CA ASP A 104 5.28 -9.78 8.40
C ASP A 104 5.04 -8.60 7.45
N LEU A 105 4.68 -7.45 8.00
CA LEU A 105 4.31 -6.24 7.25
C LEU A 105 5.42 -5.70 6.34
N PRO A 106 6.70 -5.62 6.76
CA PRO A 106 7.77 -5.05 5.93
C PRO A 106 7.97 -5.78 4.60
N SER A 107 7.74 -7.09 4.56
CA SER A 107 7.85 -7.87 3.32
C SER A 107 6.73 -7.51 2.34
N LYS A 108 5.47 -7.49 2.81
CA LYS A 108 4.28 -7.20 2.02
C LYS A 108 4.27 -5.78 1.45
N VAL A 109 4.63 -4.77 2.26
CA VAL A 109 4.65 -3.38 1.80
C VAL A 109 5.76 -3.11 0.77
N ARG A 110 6.91 -3.81 0.88
CA ARG A 110 8.00 -3.74 -0.11
C ARG A 110 7.60 -4.39 -1.43
N ASP A 111 6.97 -5.56 -1.37
CA ASP A 111 6.50 -6.25 -2.57
C ASP A 111 5.41 -5.44 -3.28
N PHE A 112 4.51 -4.82 -2.51
CA PHE A 112 3.52 -3.87 -3.03
C PHE A 112 4.19 -2.65 -3.70
N SER A 113 5.11 -1.98 -2.99
CA SER A 113 5.85 -0.82 -3.51
C SER A 113 6.61 -1.14 -4.79
N ARG A 114 7.29 -2.29 -4.87
CA ARG A 114 7.95 -2.77 -6.09
C ARG A 114 6.97 -3.01 -7.22
N THR A 115 5.85 -3.69 -6.96
CA THR A 115 4.83 -3.98 -7.98
C THR A 115 4.24 -2.70 -8.56
N VAL A 116 3.99 -1.68 -7.71
CA VAL A 116 3.53 -0.36 -8.14
C VAL A 116 4.61 0.36 -8.94
N GLN A 117 5.87 0.33 -8.51
CA GLN A 117 6.98 0.96 -9.22
C GLN A 117 7.27 0.31 -10.58
N ASP A 118 7.21 -1.01 -10.68
CA ASP A 118 7.48 -1.72 -11.93
C ASP A 118 6.42 -1.41 -12.99
N GLN A 119 5.15 -1.37 -12.57
CA GLN A 119 4.04 -1.13 -13.50
C GLN A 119 3.85 0.35 -13.85
N PHE A 120 4.00 1.25 -12.88
CA PHE A 120 3.70 2.68 -13.08
C PHE A 120 4.95 3.56 -13.20
N GLY A 121 6.13 3.09 -12.78
CA GLY A 121 7.40 3.81 -12.88
C GLY A 121 8.12 3.63 -14.21
N THR A 122 7.79 2.60 -15.00
CA THR A 122 8.38 2.36 -16.33
C THR A 122 7.80 3.27 -17.43
N ASP A 123 6.69 3.96 -17.16
CA ASP A 123 6.03 4.87 -18.12
C ASP A 123 6.84 6.17 -18.38
N GLY A 124 7.84 6.46 -17.54
CA GLY A 124 8.79 7.56 -17.74
C GLY A 124 9.93 7.25 -18.71
N ARG A 125 10.14 5.99 -19.11
CA ARG A 125 11.32 5.57 -19.91
C ARG A 125 11.04 5.37 -21.41
N LYS A 126 9.78 5.49 -21.84
CA LYS A 126 9.37 5.37 -23.26
C LYS A 126 9.07 6.69 -23.97
N ARG A 127 9.44 7.83 -23.38
CA ARG A 127 9.45 9.15 -24.04
C ARG A 127 10.89 9.63 -24.24
N ASN A 128 11.62 9.01 -25.17
CA ASN A 128 12.80 9.61 -25.80
C ASN A 128 12.99 8.99 -27.18
#